data_AF-A0A897N1I6-F1
#
_entry.id   AF-A0A897N1I6-F1
#
_cell.length_a   1.000
_cell.length_b   1.000
_cell.length_c   1.000
_cell.angle_alpha   90.00
_cell.angle_beta   90.00
_cell.angle_gamma   90.00
#
_symmetry.space_group_name_H-M   'P 1'
#
loop_
_entity.id
_entity.type
_entity.pdbx_description
1 polymer ?
#
loop_
_entity_poly.entity_id
_entity_poly.type
_entity_poly.pdbx_seq_one_letter_code
_entity_poly.pdbx_strand_id
1 'polypeptide(L)'
;MSQPTPRTYTYRIPIDDRKALRKINVLDSLHADYWIDKIDKRRHVPTAGNGRHFGYVFYQSKEHFDYDRNELVGGTIPGLHKYRYSLDWEPFPEDSLLEMRNANGGGTRIRGERFVGFSDPRLSDYVKIDTTVPWTPTEIKKMFDGEPVPNKVEYGHKIPEIDADTAQKLLRGLLEEAKQDGIEAAYESLHEYVENCDHDHVVTTDRKYGDVAYCEDCGHGWDAHDFEYERADLTVVGSV
;
A
#
# COMPACT_ATOMS: atom_id res chain seq x y z
N MET A 1 -21.04 35.08 -6.59
CA MET A 1 -20.25 34.07 -5.85
C MET A 1 -19.88 32.99 -6.85
N SER A 2 -18.59 32.70 -7.05
CA SER A 2 -18.16 31.60 -7.92
C SER A 2 -18.61 30.28 -7.32
N GLN A 3 -19.41 29.49 -8.04
CA GLN A 3 -19.76 28.15 -7.59
C GLN A 3 -18.48 27.32 -7.39
N PRO A 4 -18.38 26.50 -6.32
CA PRO A 4 -17.22 25.65 -6.12
C PRO A 4 -17.12 24.63 -7.26
N THR A 5 -15.92 24.46 -7.83
CA THR A 5 -15.67 23.48 -8.88
C THR A 5 -15.80 22.07 -8.30
N PRO A 6 -16.64 21.19 -8.88
CA PRO A 6 -16.80 19.84 -8.35
C PRO A 6 -15.49 19.05 -8.40
N ARG A 7 -15.13 18.42 -7.29
CA ARG A 7 -13.92 17.59 -7.19
C ARG A 7 -14.17 16.19 -7.70
N THR A 8 -13.09 15.60 -8.19
CA THR A 8 -13.08 14.24 -8.72
C THR A 8 -12.06 13.41 -7.96
N TYR A 9 -12.44 12.19 -7.61
CA TYR A 9 -11.61 11.26 -6.85
C TYR A 9 -11.49 9.95 -7.60
N THR A 10 -10.27 9.46 -7.74
CA THR A 10 -10.00 8.18 -8.39
C THR A 10 -9.64 7.13 -7.34
N TYR A 11 -10.05 5.89 -7.57
CA TYR A 11 -9.80 4.74 -6.72
C TYR A 11 -9.14 3.63 -7.54
N ARG A 12 -8.10 3.01 -6.99
CA ARG A 12 -7.45 1.80 -7.53
C ARG A 12 -7.71 0.65 -6.56
N ILE A 13 -8.63 -0.25 -6.92
CA ILE A 13 -9.11 -1.31 -6.03
C ILE A 13 -8.63 -2.67 -6.56
N PRO A 14 -8.00 -3.51 -5.71
CA PRO A 14 -7.64 -4.88 -6.07
C PRO A 14 -8.86 -5.70 -6.52
N ILE A 15 -8.72 -6.53 -7.55
CA ILE A 15 -9.81 -7.35 -8.11
C ILE A 15 -10.32 -8.40 -7.09
N ASP A 16 -9.44 -8.85 -6.20
CA ASP A 16 -9.70 -9.79 -5.11
C ASP A 16 -10.41 -9.15 -3.90
N ASP A 17 -10.41 -7.81 -3.79
CA ASP A 17 -11.11 -7.11 -2.69
C ASP A 17 -12.62 -6.99 -2.95
N ARG A 18 -13.31 -8.13 -2.77
CA ARG A 18 -14.75 -8.26 -2.97
C ARG A 18 -15.56 -7.30 -2.10
N LYS A 19 -15.08 -6.95 -0.91
CA LYS A 19 -15.78 -6.05 0.03
C LYS A 19 -15.81 -4.63 -0.51
N ALA A 20 -14.66 -4.12 -0.98
CA ALA A 20 -14.58 -2.80 -1.59
C ALA A 20 -15.38 -2.72 -2.90
N LEU A 21 -15.26 -3.73 -3.76
CA LEU A 21 -15.99 -3.80 -5.03
C LEU A 21 -17.51 -3.88 -4.83
N ARG A 22 -17.99 -4.70 -3.88
CA ARG A 22 -19.42 -4.77 -3.54
C ARG A 22 -19.94 -3.42 -3.05
N LYS A 23 -19.16 -2.69 -2.26
CA LYS A 23 -19.56 -1.36 -1.76
C LYS A 23 -19.77 -0.38 -2.92
N ILE A 24 -18.85 -0.34 -3.88
CA ILE A 24 -19.00 0.50 -5.08
C ILE A 24 -20.27 0.12 -5.85
N ASN A 25 -20.44 -1.16 -6.16
CA ASN A 25 -21.59 -1.62 -6.94
C ASN A 25 -22.94 -1.30 -6.26
N VAL A 26 -22.99 -1.41 -4.92
CA VAL A 26 -24.20 -1.07 -4.15
C VAL A 26 -24.48 0.43 -4.20
N LEU A 27 -23.46 1.29 -4.01
CA LEU A 27 -23.64 2.74 -4.08
C LEU A 27 -24.08 3.21 -5.47
N ASP A 28 -23.48 2.63 -6.52
CA ASP A 28 -23.84 2.88 -7.91
C ASP A 28 -25.29 2.44 -8.21
N SER A 29 -25.66 1.22 -7.79
CA SER A 29 -27.02 0.67 -8.01
C SER A 29 -28.13 1.40 -7.24
N LEU A 30 -27.80 1.95 -6.08
CA LEU A 30 -28.77 2.68 -5.25
C LEU A 30 -29.00 4.11 -5.75
N HIS A 31 -28.26 4.57 -6.77
CA HIS A 31 -28.16 5.98 -7.12
C HIS A 31 -27.95 6.84 -5.86
N ALA A 32 -27.14 6.34 -4.92
CA ALA A 32 -26.68 7.16 -3.82
C ALA A 32 -26.03 8.41 -4.44
N ASP A 33 -26.01 9.54 -3.74
CA ASP A 33 -25.53 10.86 -4.20
C ASP A 33 -24.06 10.89 -4.72
N TYR A 34 -23.46 9.76 -5.09
CA TYR A 34 -22.20 9.57 -5.77
C TYR A 34 -22.40 9.27 -7.26
N TRP A 35 -21.83 10.11 -8.10
CA TRP A 35 -21.61 9.75 -9.50
C TRP A 35 -20.35 8.91 -9.59
N ILE A 36 -20.50 7.60 -9.82
CA ILE A 36 -19.39 6.64 -9.88
C ILE A 36 -19.24 6.08 -11.29
N ASP A 37 -18.07 6.28 -11.91
CA ASP A 37 -17.75 5.75 -13.23
C ASP A 37 -16.57 4.78 -13.17
N LYS A 38 -16.69 3.65 -13.85
CA LYS A 38 -15.54 2.74 -14.05
C LYS A 38 -14.61 3.31 -15.11
N ILE A 39 -13.34 3.49 -14.77
CA ILE A 39 -12.33 4.03 -15.68
C ILE A 39 -11.76 2.91 -16.55
N ASP A 40 -11.69 3.13 -17.87
CA ASP A 40 -10.95 2.25 -18.77
C ASP A 40 -9.44 2.39 -18.53
N LYS A 41 -8.87 1.38 -17.87
CA LYS A 41 -7.44 1.28 -17.55
C LYS A 41 -6.52 1.34 -18.76
N ARG A 42 -7.01 1.05 -19.97
CA ARG A 42 -6.20 1.11 -21.20
C ARG A 42 -6.06 2.51 -21.78
N ARG A 43 -6.96 3.44 -21.43
CA ARG A 43 -7.03 4.76 -22.06
C ARG A 43 -6.83 5.91 -21.08
N HIS A 44 -7.23 5.73 -19.83
CA HIS A 44 -7.42 6.85 -18.90
C HIS A 44 -6.63 6.70 -17.60
N VAL A 45 -5.81 5.66 -17.48
CA VAL A 45 -4.91 5.46 -16.33
C VAL A 45 -3.47 5.64 -16.84
N PRO A 46 -2.65 6.46 -16.17
CA PRO A 46 -1.22 6.54 -16.46
C PRO A 46 -0.63 5.12 -16.45
N THR A 47 0.31 4.82 -17.35
CA THR A 47 0.91 3.47 -17.47
C THR A 47 -0.06 2.37 -17.92
N ALA A 48 -1.05 2.70 -18.75
CA ALA A 48 -1.88 1.72 -19.45
C ALA A 48 -1.04 0.57 -20.05
N GLY A 49 -1.25 -0.65 -19.56
CA GLY A 49 -0.48 -1.84 -19.96
C GLY A 49 0.62 -2.29 -18.99
N ASN A 50 0.89 -1.53 -17.91
CA ASN A 50 1.79 -1.99 -16.84
C ASN A 50 1.21 -3.25 -16.16
N GLY A 51 2.08 -4.25 -15.98
CA GLY A 51 1.83 -5.50 -15.24
C GLY A 51 1.04 -5.29 -13.94
N ARG A 52 1.36 -4.21 -13.24
CA ARG A 52 0.82 -3.91 -11.92
C ARG A 52 -0.67 -3.52 -11.92
N HIS A 53 -1.23 -3.06 -13.04
CA HIS A 53 -2.67 -2.72 -13.15
C HIS A 53 -3.53 -3.90 -13.62
N PHE A 54 -2.95 -5.08 -13.90
CA PHE A 54 -3.75 -6.25 -14.27
C PHE A 54 -4.65 -6.72 -13.14
N GLY A 55 -4.14 -6.68 -11.90
CA GLY A 55 -4.86 -7.07 -10.68
C GLY A 55 -5.82 -6.02 -10.10
N TYR A 56 -6.05 -4.90 -10.79
CA TYR A 56 -6.83 -3.78 -10.24
C TYR A 56 -7.94 -3.31 -11.18
N VAL A 57 -8.96 -2.70 -10.58
CA VAL A 57 -10.03 -1.95 -11.24
C VAL A 57 -9.98 -0.50 -10.78
N PHE A 58 -10.20 0.42 -11.72
CA PHE A 58 -10.22 1.85 -11.46
C PHE A 58 -11.64 2.38 -11.50
N TYR A 59 -11.99 3.18 -10.49
CA TYR A 59 -13.26 3.89 -10.42
C TYR A 59 -12.99 5.37 -10.17
N GLN A 60 -13.87 6.20 -10.69
CA GLN A 60 -13.90 7.63 -10.45
C GLN A 60 -15.19 7.97 -9.73
N SER A 61 -15.12 8.78 -8.69
CA SER A 61 -16.29 9.43 -8.11
C SER A 61 -16.20 10.93 -8.28
N LYS A 62 -17.32 11.57 -8.58
CA LYS A 62 -17.38 13.03 -8.78
C LYS A 62 -18.37 13.65 -7.80
N GLU A 63 -18.01 14.81 -7.26
CA GLU A 63 -18.98 15.70 -6.64
C GLU A 63 -19.96 16.20 -7.72
N HIS A 64 -21.22 16.38 -7.35
CA HIS A 64 -22.19 17.02 -8.20
C HIS A 64 -23.08 17.94 -7.36
N PHE A 65 -23.68 18.91 -8.02
CA PHE A 65 -24.54 19.86 -7.34
C PHE A 65 -25.93 19.26 -7.19
N ASP A 66 -26.38 19.12 -5.96
CA ASP A 66 -27.76 18.79 -5.63
C ASP A 66 -28.56 20.11 -5.61
N TYR A 67 -29.43 20.28 -6.60
CA TYR A 67 -30.25 21.48 -6.74
C TYR A 67 -31.35 21.58 -5.68
N ASP A 68 -31.78 20.46 -5.11
CA ASP A 68 -32.83 20.44 -4.08
C ASP A 68 -32.25 20.85 -2.72
N ARG A 69 -31.03 20.41 -2.42
CA ARG A 69 -30.30 20.75 -1.19
C ARG A 69 -29.44 22.02 -1.30
N ASN A 70 -29.25 22.53 -2.53
CA ASN A 70 -28.40 23.68 -2.86
C ASN A 70 -26.96 23.53 -2.32
N GLU A 71 -26.41 22.30 -2.40
CA GLU A 71 -25.07 21.95 -1.93
C GLU A 71 -24.36 20.98 -2.89
N LEU A 72 -23.04 20.88 -2.77
CA LEU A 72 -22.27 19.84 -3.48
C LEU A 72 -22.35 18.54 -2.67
N VAL A 73 -22.88 17.50 -3.28
CA VAL A 73 -22.99 16.16 -2.71
C VAL A 73 -22.08 15.18 -3.44
N GLY A 74 -21.84 14.02 -2.82
CA GLY A 74 -21.02 12.97 -3.39
C GLY A 74 -19.53 13.16 -3.13
N GLY A 75 -18.71 12.96 -4.17
CA GLY A 75 -17.26 13.02 -4.04
C GLY A 75 -16.72 11.79 -3.33
N THR A 76 -16.11 11.95 -2.17
CA THR A 76 -15.33 10.85 -1.58
C THR A 76 -16.21 9.77 -0.96
N ILE A 77 -16.01 8.52 -1.39
CA ILE A 77 -16.71 7.36 -0.86
C ILE A 77 -16.13 6.97 0.53
N PRO A 78 -16.93 7.00 1.60
CA PRO A 78 -16.48 6.63 2.94
C PRO A 78 -15.95 5.19 3.00
N GLY A 79 -14.88 4.98 3.75
CA GLY A 79 -14.26 3.65 3.91
C GLY A 79 -13.47 3.15 2.70
N LEU A 80 -13.40 3.91 1.60
CA LEU A 80 -12.51 3.63 0.46
C LEU A 80 -11.29 4.56 0.41
N HIS A 81 -11.02 5.31 1.49
CA HIS A 81 -9.91 6.27 1.55
C HIS A 81 -8.56 5.63 1.24
N LYS A 82 -8.33 4.40 1.72
CA LYS A 82 -7.08 3.65 1.48
C LYS A 82 -6.85 3.26 0.01
N TYR A 83 -7.89 3.24 -0.83
CA TYR A 83 -7.76 2.94 -2.27
C TYR A 83 -7.67 4.19 -3.13
N ARG A 84 -7.67 5.39 -2.54
CA ARG A 84 -7.57 6.63 -3.33
C ARG A 84 -6.26 6.63 -4.13
N TYR A 85 -6.40 6.90 -5.41
CA TYR A 85 -5.32 6.92 -6.39
C TYR A 85 -5.33 8.26 -7.10
N SER A 86 -4.17 8.88 -7.28
CA SER A 86 -4.07 10.05 -8.17
C SER A 86 -3.74 9.59 -9.59
N LEU A 87 -4.30 10.23 -10.61
CA LEU A 87 -3.85 10.00 -11.98
C LEU A 87 -2.53 10.74 -12.29
N ASP A 88 -1.91 11.41 -11.32
CA ASP A 88 -0.61 12.07 -11.48
C ASP A 88 0.58 11.16 -11.20
N TRP A 89 0.32 9.90 -10.81
CA TRP A 89 1.37 8.91 -10.61
C TRP A 89 1.91 8.44 -11.95
N GLU A 90 3.23 8.51 -12.11
CA GLU A 90 3.96 8.10 -13.30
C GLU A 90 4.93 6.95 -12.98
N PRO A 91 5.40 6.17 -13.97
CA PRO A 91 6.28 5.03 -13.69
C PRO A 91 7.66 5.52 -13.24
N PHE A 92 8.25 4.81 -12.29
CA PHE A 92 9.64 5.05 -11.92
C PHE A 92 10.57 4.49 -13.02
N PRO A 93 11.61 5.22 -13.47
CA PRO A 93 12.40 4.83 -14.65
C PRO A 93 13.13 3.48 -14.54
N GLU A 94 13.55 3.08 -13.34
CA GLU A 94 14.35 1.87 -13.12
C GLU A 94 13.51 0.64 -12.76
N ASP A 95 12.38 0.85 -12.09
CA ASP A 95 11.61 -0.22 -11.45
C ASP A 95 10.13 -0.07 -11.81
N SER A 96 9.65 -0.97 -12.67
CA SER A 96 8.26 -0.98 -13.14
C SER A 96 7.22 -1.18 -12.03
N LEU A 97 7.64 -1.69 -10.87
CA LEU A 97 6.79 -1.86 -9.70
C LEU A 97 6.73 -0.60 -8.83
N LEU A 98 7.58 0.40 -9.09
CA LEU A 98 7.54 1.69 -8.42
C LEU A 98 6.83 2.74 -9.29
N GLU A 99 6.06 3.59 -8.62
CA GLU A 99 5.43 4.77 -9.20
C GLU A 99 5.95 5.99 -8.46
N MET A 100 6.01 7.11 -9.15
CA MET A 100 6.44 8.38 -8.59
C MET A 100 5.49 9.51 -8.94
N ARG A 101 5.40 10.53 -8.09
CA ARG A 101 4.72 11.80 -8.39
C ARG A 101 5.35 12.93 -7.60
N ASN A 102 5.07 14.18 -8.00
CA ASN A 102 5.40 15.33 -7.17
C ASN A 102 4.77 15.19 -5.78
N ALA A 103 5.60 15.32 -4.74
CA ALA A 103 5.12 15.33 -3.37
C ALA A 103 4.48 16.69 -3.04
N ASN A 104 3.46 16.68 -2.16
CA ASN A 104 2.72 17.89 -1.79
C ASN A 104 3.60 18.94 -1.07
N GLY A 105 4.76 18.56 -0.54
CA GLY A 105 5.72 19.43 0.18
C GLY A 105 7.02 19.69 -0.58
N GLY A 106 7.09 19.37 -1.88
CA GLY A 106 8.33 19.42 -2.67
C GLY A 106 9.04 18.07 -2.75
N GLY A 107 9.82 17.89 -3.82
CA GLY A 107 10.45 16.61 -4.16
C GLY A 107 9.47 15.62 -4.80
N THR A 108 9.78 14.33 -4.67
CA THR A 108 9.03 13.24 -5.29
C THR A 108 8.61 12.24 -4.25
N ARG A 109 7.31 11.92 -4.20
CA ARG A 109 6.85 10.75 -3.47
C ARG A 109 7.00 9.54 -4.38
N ILE A 110 7.69 8.51 -3.91
CA ILE A 110 7.88 7.23 -4.61
C ILE A 110 7.15 6.18 -3.80
N ARG A 111 6.34 5.35 -4.45
CA ARG A 111 5.67 4.23 -3.80
C ARG A 111 5.66 3.00 -4.68
N GLY A 112 5.60 1.84 -4.05
CA GLY A 112 5.30 0.62 -4.75
C GLY A 112 5.62 -0.61 -3.95
N GLU A 113 6.04 -1.66 -4.63
CA GLU A 113 6.46 -2.90 -4.01
C GLU A 113 7.83 -3.28 -4.54
N ARG A 114 8.69 -3.79 -3.65
CA ARG A 114 9.96 -4.37 -4.03
C ARG A 114 10.05 -5.80 -3.54
N PHE A 115 10.59 -6.67 -4.38
CA PHE A 115 10.86 -8.05 -4.02
C PHE A 115 12.03 -8.10 -3.01
N VAL A 116 11.82 -8.83 -1.92
CA VAL A 116 12.81 -9.09 -0.86
C VAL A 116 13.08 -10.59 -0.76
N GLY A 117 12.09 -11.44 -1.07
CA GLY A 117 12.23 -12.89 -1.00
C GLY A 117 12.39 -13.38 0.43
N PHE A 118 11.33 -13.26 1.24
CA PHE A 118 11.39 -13.72 2.62
C PHE A 118 11.51 -15.24 2.67
N SER A 119 12.24 -15.74 3.66
CA SER A 119 12.28 -17.19 3.92
C SER A 119 11.02 -17.68 4.63
N ASP A 120 10.27 -16.79 5.29
CA ASP A 120 9.06 -17.14 6.03
C ASP A 120 7.84 -17.14 5.09
N PRO A 121 7.14 -18.28 4.91
CA PRO A 121 6.00 -18.37 4.01
C PRO A 121 4.78 -17.56 4.46
N ARG A 122 4.77 -17.05 5.70
CA ARG A 122 3.71 -16.17 6.22
C ARG A 122 3.88 -14.72 5.78
N LEU A 123 5.08 -14.34 5.34
CA LEU A 123 5.37 -13.01 4.82
C LEU A 123 5.24 -13.01 3.30
N SER A 124 4.71 -11.91 2.76
CA SER A 124 4.74 -11.70 1.31
C SER A 124 6.17 -11.41 0.87
N ASP A 125 6.67 -12.11 -0.15
CA ASP A 125 7.98 -11.87 -0.76
C ASP A 125 8.23 -10.42 -1.24
N TYR A 126 7.19 -9.59 -1.23
CA TYR A 126 7.24 -8.19 -1.59
C TYR A 126 6.95 -7.30 -0.37
N VAL A 127 7.76 -6.25 -0.21
CA VAL A 127 7.53 -5.21 0.79
C VAL A 127 7.03 -3.94 0.13
N LYS A 128 6.18 -3.21 0.85
CA LYS A 128 5.67 -1.91 0.40
C LYS A 128 6.73 -0.84 0.61
N ILE A 129 6.95 -0.05 -0.43
CA ILE A 129 7.75 1.17 -0.39
C ILE A 129 6.79 2.36 -0.42
N ASP A 130 6.95 3.33 0.47
CA ASP A 130 6.28 4.62 0.41
C ASP A 130 7.18 5.68 1.06
N THR A 131 7.91 6.41 0.24
CA THR A 131 8.92 7.38 0.70
C THR A 131 8.84 8.67 -0.10
N THR A 132 9.48 9.72 0.40
CA THR A 132 9.63 11.00 -0.28
C THR A 132 11.11 11.36 -0.43
N VAL A 133 11.54 11.59 -1.66
CA VAL A 133 12.91 11.95 -2.02
C VAL A 133 12.99 13.43 -2.43
N PRO A 134 14.13 14.11 -2.28
CA PRO A 134 14.20 15.56 -2.43
C PRO A 134 14.15 16.05 -3.88
N TRP A 135 14.46 15.19 -4.86
CA TRP A 135 14.38 15.52 -6.28
C TRP A 135 12.96 15.41 -6.81
N THR A 136 12.62 16.25 -7.78
CA THR A 136 11.35 16.21 -8.53
C THR A 136 11.34 15.07 -9.54
N PRO A 137 10.17 14.65 -10.05
CA PRO A 137 10.09 13.53 -10.98
C PRO A 137 10.85 13.82 -12.28
N THR A 138 10.86 15.07 -12.73
CA THR A 138 11.65 15.52 -13.90
C THR A 138 13.15 15.43 -13.64
N GLU A 139 13.62 15.80 -12.45
CA GLU A 139 15.03 15.66 -12.07
C GLU A 139 15.43 14.19 -11.95
N ILE A 140 14.56 13.33 -11.41
CA ILE A 140 14.81 11.88 -11.38
C ILE A 140 14.98 11.33 -12.79
N LYS A 141 14.09 11.69 -13.74
CA LYS A 141 14.24 11.28 -15.14
C LYS A 141 15.59 11.75 -15.73
N LYS A 142 15.95 13.01 -15.51
CA LYS A 142 17.25 13.57 -15.91
C LYS A 142 18.43 12.76 -15.37
N MET A 143 18.40 12.33 -14.12
CA MET A 143 19.44 11.45 -13.56
C MET A 143 19.57 10.16 -14.36
N PHE A 144 18.45 9.53 -14.72
CA PHE A 144 18.46 8.28 -15.50
C PHE A 144 18.80 8.49 -16.98
N ASP A 145 18.59 9.71 -17.50
CA ASP A 145 19.04 10.13 -18.82
C ASP A 145 20.54 10.54 -18.85
N GLY A 146 21.22 10.52 -17.70
CA GLY A 146 22.65 10.85 -17.56
C GLY A 146 22.95 12.33 -17.42
N GLU A 147 21.93 13.17 -17.21
CA GLU A 147 22.09 14.62 -17.00
C GLU A 147 22.41 14.95 -15.52
N PRO A 148 23.26 15.95 -15.26
CA PRO A 148 23.50 16.44 -13.90
C PRO A 148 22.24 17.07 -13.30
N VAL A 149 22.13 16.99 -11.98
CA VAL A 149 20.97 17.47 -11.24
C VAL A 149 21.38 18.24 -9.99
N PRO A 150 20.51 19.11 -9.43
CA PRO A 150 20.84 19.84 -8.22
C PRO A 150 21.11 18.89 -7.03
N ASN A 151 22.17 19.17 -6.27
CA ASN A 151 22.50 18.47 -5.03
C ASN A 151 21.55 18.90 -3.90
N LYS A 152 20.37 18.30 -3.86
CA LYS A 152 19.35 18.61 -2.85
C LYS A 152 19.54 17.86 -1.52
N VAL A 153 20.61 17.06 -1.41
CA VAL A 153 20.95 16.34 -0.18
C VAL A 153 21.85 17.19 0.71
N GLU A 154 22.75 17.99 0.12
CA GLU A 154 23.56 18.96 0.85
C GLU A 154 22.88 20.35 0.90
N TYR A 155 22.54 20.81 2.10
CA TYR A 155 21.97 22.15 2.29
C TYR A 155 23.07 23.22 2.24
N GLY A 156 23.16 23.92 1.11
CA GLY A 156 24.01 25.10 0.93
C GLY A 156 23.26 26.29 0.32
N HIS A 157 23.73 27.51 0.57
CA HIS A 157 23.14 28.74 0.00
C HIS A 157 23.20 28.81 -1.54
N LYS A 158 24.08 28.02 -2.16
CA LYS A 158 24.06 27.69 -3.59
C LYS A 158 23.98 26.18 -3.68
N ILE A 159 22.97 25.65 -4.36
CA ILE A 159 22.85 24.20 -4.60
C ILE A 159 23.78 23.87 -5.77
N PRO A 160 24.92 23.18 -5.55
CA PRO A 160 25.77 22.76 -6.65
C PRO A 160 25.07 21.66 -7.45
N GLU A 161 25.45 21.47 -8.70
CA GLU A 161 25.04 20.28 -9.46
C GLU A 161 25.88 19.08 -9.04
N ILE A 162 25.24 17.91 -8.96
CA ILE A 162 25.89 16.60 -8.83
C ILE A 162 25.76 15.85 -10.14
N ASP A 163 26.75 15.01 -10.43
CA ASP A 163 26.68 14.12 -11.57
C ASP A 163 25.52 13.12 -11.42
N ALA A 164 25.07 12.61 -12.57
CA ALA A 164 23.96 11.68 -12.63
C ALA A 164 24.25 10.40 -11.83
N ASP A 165 25.48 9.87 -11.93
CA ASP A 165 25.87 8.62 -11.27
C ASP A 165 25.83 8.72 -9.74
N THR A 166 26.32 9.82 -9.16
CA THR A 166 26.25 10.04 -7.71
C THR A 166 24.82 10.32 -7.28
N ALA A 167 24.06 11.09 -8.05
CA ALA A 167 22.64 11.34 -7.77
C ALA A 167 21.83 10.03 -7.76
N GLN A 168 22.04 9.15 -8.74
CA GLN A 168 21.42 7.83 -8.79
C GLN A 168 21.82 6.97 -7.59
N LYS A 169 23.09 6.96 -7.18
CA LYS A 169 23.55 6.22 -5.98
C LYS A 169 22.86 6.72 -4.72
N LEU A 170 22.73 8.03 -4.54
CA LEU A 170 22.03 8.62 -3.39
C LEU A 170 20.54 8.26 -3.41
N LEU A 171 19.88 8.38 -4.57
CA LEU A 171 18.48 7.99 -4.74
C LEU A 171 18.26 6.50 -4.42
N ARG A 172 19.13 5.62 -4.92
CA ARG A 172 19.09 4.19 -4.59
C ARG A 172 19.29 3.94 -3.10
N GLY A 173 20.19 4.67 -2.44
CA GLY A 173 20.37 4.62 -0.99
C GLY A 173 19.06 4.89 -0.23
N LEU A 174 18.37 5.99 -0.57
CA LEU A 174 17.07 6.32 0.05
C LEU A 174 15.98 5.27 -0.22
N LEU A 175 15.98 4.66 -1.41
CA LEU A 175 15.05 3.57 -1.74
C LEU A 175 15.38 2.27 -0.98
N GLU A 176 16.65 2.03 -0.69
CA GLU A 176 17.10 0.88 0.10
C GLU A 176 16.77 1.06 1.58
N GLU A 177 16.90 2.27 2.13
CA GLU A 177 16.42 2.62 3.48
C GLU A 177 14.91 2.40 3.57
N ALA A 178 14.12 2.94 2.64
CA ALA A 178 12.67 2.74 2.62
C ALA A 178 12.28 1.24 2.45
N LYS A 179 13.13 0.43 1.82
CA LYS A 179 12.95 -1.02 1.74
C LYS A 179 13.19 -1.69 3.09
N GLN A 180 14.21 -1.25 3.83
CA GLN A 180 14.47 -1.76 5.19
C GLN A 180 13.31 -1.42 6.13
N ASP A 181 12.80 -0.19 6.10
CA ASP A 181 11.60 0.20 6.87
C ASP A 181 10.39 -0.70 6.51
N GLY A 182 10.20 -1.00 5.23
CA GLY A 182 9.14 -1.89 4.76
C GLY A 182 9.31 -3.34 5.22
N ILE A 183 10.55 -3.81 5.36
CA ILE A 183 10.87 -5.14 5.91
C ILE A 183 10.55 -5.17 7.42
N GLU A 184 11.01 -4.16 8.16
CA GLU A 184 10.76 -4.05 9.60
C GLU A 184 9.27 -4.03 9.91
N ALA A 185 8.50 -3.18 9.21
CA ALA A 185 7.05 -3.12 9.36
C ALA A 185 6.34 -4.46 9.04
N ALA A 186 6.87 -5.24 8.08
CA ALA A 186 6.33 -6.56 7.76
C ALA A 186 6.55 -7.57 8.90
N TYR A 187 7.74 -7.55 9.50
CA TYR A 187 8.06 -8.38 10.67
C TYR A 187 7.28 -7.93 11.91
N GLU A 188 7.14 -6.63 12.16
CA GLU A 188 6.30 -6.11 13.24
C GLU A 188 4.84 -6.54 13.07
N SER A 189 4.29 -6.44 11.86
CA SER A 189 2.92 -6.89 11.58
C SER A 189 2.74 -8.40 11.81
N LEU A 190 3.74 -9.21 11.44
CA LEU A 190 3.73 -10.65 11.73
C LEU A 190 3.83 -10.91 13.22
N HIS A 191 4.70 -10.19 13.93
CA HIS A 191 4.84 -10.31 15.37
C HIS A 191 3.53 -9.98 16.09
N GLU A 192 2.88 -8.87 15.74
CA GLU A 192 1.57 -8.51 16.29
C GLU A 192 0.50 -9.57 15.97
N TYR A 193 0.50 -10.12 14.75
CA TYR A 193 -0.42 -11.20 14.36
C TYR A 193 -0.18 -12.49 15.15
N VAL A 194 1.08 -12.82 15.43
CA VAL A 194 1.46 -13.99 16.22
C VAL A 194 1.17 -13.77 17.70
N GLU A 195 1.51 -12.62 18.28
CA GLU A 195 1.24 -12.34 19.70
C GLU A 195 -0.25 -12.24 20.03
N ASN A 196 -1.07 -11.69 19.12
CA ASN A 196 -2.51 -11.59 19.30
C ASN A 196 -3.26 -12.78 18.70
N CYS A 197 -2.67 -13.98 18.75
CA CYS A 197 -3.26 -15.16 18.14
C CYS A 197 -4.60 -15.50 18.81
N ASP A 198 -5.69 -15.31 18.07
CA ASP A 198 -7.08 -15.59 18.48
C ASP A 198 -7.67 -16.83 17.76
N HIS A 199 -6.80 -17.65 17.17
CA HIS A 199 -7.16 -18.85 16.43
C HIS A 199 -7.52 -20.01 17.37
N ASP A 200 -8.62 -20.72 17.08
CA ASP A 200 -9.11 -21.85 17.87
C ASP A 200 -8.29 -23.14 17.72
N HIS A 201 -7.26 -23.15 16.86
CA HIS A 201 -6.48 -24.35 16.51
C HIS A 201 -5.14 -24.38 17.25
N VAL A 202 -5.18 -24.84 18.50
CA VAL A 202 -4.00 -25.02 19.36
C VAL A 202 -3.65 -26.50 19.47
N VAL A 203 -2.41 -26.85 19.15
CA VAL A 203 -1.86 -28.20 19.30
C VAL A 203 -0.93 -28.22 20.51
N THR A 204 -1.21 -29.10 21.47
CA THR A 204 -0.35 -29.33 22.64
C THR A 204 0.74 -30.33 22.31
N THR A 205 1.94 -30.11 22.84
CA THR A 205 3.07 -31.03 22.71
C THR A 205 3.38 -31.69 24.06
N ASP A 206 4.00 -32.88 24.04
CA ASP A 206 4.44 -33.58 25.26
C ASP A 206 5.72 -32.97 25.88
N ARG A 207 6.16 -31.81 25.38
CA ARG A 207 7.40 -31.16 25.82
C ARG A 207 7.19 -30.57 27.21
N LYS A 208 8.22 -30.69 28.06
CA LYS A 208 8.24 -30.13 29.43
C LYS A 208 8.88 -28.74 29.52
N TYR A 209 9.55 -28.31 28.45
CA TYR A 209 10.31 -27.05 28.36
C TYR A 209 10.23 -26.50 26.93
N GLY A 210 10.15 -25.17 26.78
CA GLY A 210 9.82 -24.48 25.53
C GLY A 210 8.32 -24.55 25.22
N ASP A 211 7.96 -24.28 23.96
CA ASP A 211 6.56 -24.29 23.49
C ASP A 211 5.85 -25.61 23.83
N VAL A 212 5.01 -25.59 24.86
CA VAL A 212 4.20 -26.75 25.29
C VAL A 212 2.88 -26.82 24.52
N ALA A 213 2.50 -25.72 23.88
CA ALA A 213 1.43 -25.66 22.90
C ALA A 213 1.83 -24.70 21.78
N TYR A 214 1.35 -24.91 20.57
CA TYR A 214 1.51 -23.94 19.49
C TYR A 214 0.27 -23.91 18.59
N CYS A 215 0.01 -22.77 17.96
CA CYS A 215 -1.06 -22.64 16.98
C CYS A 215 -0.54 -22.98 15.58
N GLU A 216 -1.20 -23.88 14.87
CA GLU A 216 -0.78 -24.31 13.53
C GLU A 216 -0.98 -23.23 12.46
N ASP A 217 -1.93 -22.32 12.68
CA ASP A 217 -2.28 -21.27 11.72
C ASP A 217 -1.36 -20.05 11.81
N CYS A 218 -1.03 -19.62 13.03
CA CYS A 218 -0.23 -18.42 13.27
C CYS A 218 1.24 -18.76 13.65
N GLY A 219 1.49 -19.97 14.18
CA GLY A 219 2.82 -20.38 14.68
C GLY A 219 3.19 -19.78 16.04
N HIS A 220 2.22 -19.22 16.77
CA HIS A 220 2.43 -18.76 18.15
C HIS A 220 2.69 -19.96 19.06
N GLY A 221 3.73 -19.90 19.88
CA GLY A 221 4.06 -20.89 20.88
C GLY A 221 3.74 -20.37 22.28
N TRP A 222 3.08 -21.19 23.09
CA TRP A 222 2.86 -20.92 24.51
C TRP A 222 3.82 -21.78 25.34
N ASP A 223 4.55 -21.14 26.24
CA ASP A 223 5.32 -21.82 27.27
C ASP A 223 4.39 -22.33 28.39
N ALA A 224 4.88 -23.27 29.20
CA ALA A 224 4.13 -23.89 30.29
C ALA A 224 3.59 -22.93 31.36
N HIS A 225 4.04 -21.67 31.37
CA HIS A 225 3.59 -20.62 32.30
C HIS A 225 2.45 -19.77 31.73
N ASP A 226 2.35 -19.69 30.40
CA ASP A 226 1.36 -18.87 29.69
C ASP A 226 0.14 -19.70 29.22
N PHE A 227 0.22 -21.02 29.34
CA PHE A 227 -0.85 -21.95 28.98
C PHE A 227 -1.59 -22.47 30.23
N GLU A 228 -2.71 -21.85 30.61
CA GLU A 228 -3.58 -22.36 31.66
C GLU A 228 -4.39 -23.57 31.17
N TYR A 229 -4.12 -24.74 31.77
CA TYR A 229 -4.95 -25.93 31.59
C TYR A 229 -6.31 -25.75 32.30
N GLU A 230 -7.30 -25.16 31.64
CA GLU A 230 -8.67 -25.40 32.05
C GLU A 230 -9.08 -26.81 31.56
N ARG A 231 -9.09 -27.78 32.47
CA ARG A 231 -9.76 -29.07 32.26
C ARG A 231 -11.28 -28.84 32.21
N ALA A 232 -11.78 -28.28 31.12
CA ALA A 232 -13.16 -28.46 30.70
C ALA A 232 -13.15 -29.55 29.61
N ASP A 233 -14.02 -30.55 29.77
CA ASP A 233 -14.11 -31.76 28.94
C ASP A 233 -13.92 -31.49 27.43
N LEU A 234 -12.69 -31.69 26.94
CA LEU A 234 -12.36 -31.63 25.52
C LEU A 234 -12.84 -32.92 24.85
N THR A 235 -13.90 -32.79 24.05
CA THR A 235 -14.35 -33.82 23.13
C THR A 235 -13.30 -33.95 22.03
N VAL A 236 -12.56 -35.07 22.03
CA VAL A 236 -11.64 -35.42 20.95
C VAL A 236 -12.44 -35.66 19.66
N VAL A 237 -12.25 -34.82 18.65
CA VAL A 237 -12.81 -35.06 17.31
C VAL A 237 -11.69 -35.57 16.39
N GLY A 238 -11.61 -36.89 16.28
CA GLY A 238 -11.40 -37.62 15.02
C GLY A 238 -10.04 -37.52 14.31
N SER A 239 -9.24 -38.57 14.50
CA SER A 239 -8.15 -39.05 13.67
C SER A 239 -8.47 -39.26 12.18
N VAL A 240 -7.50 -38.98 11.30
CA VAL A 240 -7.11 -39.83 10.15
C VAL A 240 -5.58 -39.84 10.03
#